data_AF-A0A1D6HIF4-F1
#
_entry.id   AF-A0A1D6HIF4-F1
#
_cell.length_a   1.000
_cell.length_b   1.000
_cell.length_c   1.000
_cell.angle_alpha   90.00
_cell.angle_beta   90.00
_cell.angle_gamma   90.00
#
_symmetry.space_group_name_H-M   'P 1'
#
loop_
_entity.id
_entity.type
_entity.pdbx_description
1 polymer ?
#
loop_
_entity_poly.entity_id
_entity_poly.type
_entity_poly.pdbx_seq_one_letter_code
_entity_poly.pdbx_strand_id
1 'polypeptide(L)'
;MHGDLCAFCERQCMNPYQSDERGVHVKLCKKNNRVLEAMRRSEDIECGVCLDRVLSKPTAAERRFGLLSDCDHSFCISCIRNWRSTSPTSGMDVNSTLRACPICRKLSYYVVPSITWYSSKEEKQEIVEGYKAKLR
;
A
#
# COMPACT_ATOMS: atom_id res chain seq x y z
N MET A 1 29.06 20.09 -18.69
CA MET A 1 27.70 20.16 -19.24
C MET A 1 26.77 19.54 -18.20
N HIS A 2 26.06 20.38 -17.43
CA HIS A 2 25.03 19.90 -16.50
C HIS A 2 23.70 19.84 -17.26
N GLY A 3 22.91 18.79 -17.02
CA GLY A 3 21.64 18.60 -17.71
C GLY A 3 20.57 19.61 -17.33
N ASP A 4 19.43 19.56 -18.01
CA ASP A 4 18.26 20.39 -17.71
C ASP A 4 17.61 19.99 -16.37
N LEU A 5 17.00 20.98 -15.72
CA LEU A 5 16.34 20.87 -14.42
C LEU A 5 15.01 20.12 -14.54
N CYS A 6 14.84 19.04 -13.79
CA CYS A 6 13.56 18.34 -13.70
C CYS A 6 12.65 19.00 -12.64
N ALA A 7 11.42 19.35 -13.02
CA ALA A 7 10.44 19.98 -12.12
C ALA A 7 9.90 19.06 -10.98
N PHE A 8 10.20 17.76 -11.01
CA PHE A 8 9.68 16.79 -10.02
C PHE A 8 10.72 16.35 -8.99
N CYS A 9 12.00 16.37 -9.33
CA CYS A 9 13.09 16.06 -8.40
C CYS A 9 14.03 17.24 -8.15
N GLU A 10 13.84 18.36 -8.85
CA GLU A 10 14.62 19.60 -8.71
C GLU A 10 16.12 19.41 -8.94
N ARG A 11 16.50 18.37 -9.69
CA ARG A 11 17.89 18.03 -10.02
C ARG A 11 18.18 18.27 -11.51
N GLN A 12 19.43 18.63 -11.80
CA GLN A 12 19.98 18.75 -13.15
C GLN A 12 20.36 17.37 -13.69
N CYS A 13 19.36 16.57 -14.08
CA CYS A 13 19.53 15.17 -14.47
C CYS A 13 19.01 14.83 -15.87
N MET A 14 18.48 15.79 -16.64
CA MET A 14 17.95 15.54 -17.98
C MET A 14 18.97 15.91 -19.05
N ASN A 15 19.27 15.01 -19.98
CA ASN A 15 20.16 15.33 -21.10
C ASN A 15 19.51 16.38 -22.03
N PRO A 16 20.15 17.54 -22.31
CA PRO A 16 19.61 18.57 -23.20
C PRO A 16 19.35 18.08 -24.63
N TYR A 17 20.13 17.11 -25.09
CA TYR A 17 20.16 16.68 -26.49
C TYR A 17 19.38 15.39 -26.78
N GLN A 18 18.80 14.76 -25.75
CA GLN A 18 18.02 13.52 -25.92
C GLN A 18 16.58 13.73 -25.42
N SER A 19 15.70 14.10 -26.36
CA SER A 19 14.27 14.35 -26.11
C SER A 19 13.53 13.13 -25.56
N ASP A 20 13.83 11.94 -26.08
CA ASP A 20 13.16 10.70 -25.70
C ASP A 20 13.49 10.30 -24.26
N GLU A 21 14.77 10.37 -23.86
CA GLU A 21 15.21 10.12 -22.48
C GLU A 21 14.58 11.09 -21.49
N ARG A 22 14.39 12.36 -21.88
CA ARG A 22 13.71 13.36 -21.06
C ARG A 22 12.26 12.98 -20.80
N GLY A 23 11.52 12.59 -21.84
CA GLY A 23 10.13 12.16 -21.72
C GLY A 23 9.98 10.95 -20.79
N VAL A 24 10.89 9.98 -20.89
CA VAL A 24 10.94 8.81 -20.01
C VAL A 24 11.26 9.21 -18.57
N HIS A 25 12.27 10.06 -18.36
CA HIS A 25 12.65 10.57 -17.05
C HIS A 25 11.48 11.27 -16.36
N VAL A 26 10.83 12.23 -17.04
CA VAL A 26 9.73 13.01 -16.49
C VAL A 26 8.58 12.10 -16.03
N LYS A 27 8.21 11.11 -16.85
CA LYS A 27 7.14 10.15 -16.51
C LYS A 27 7.51 9.34 -15.25
N LEU A 28 8.72 8.80 -15.19
CA LEU A 28 9.17 8.00 -14.04
C LEU A 28 9.33 8.85 -12.78
N CYS A 29 9.91 10.03 -12.91
CA CYS A 29 10.15 10.95 -11.80
C CYS A 29 8.83 11.43 -11.19
N LYS A 30 7.85 11.81 -12.03
CA LYS A 30 6.50 12.14 -11.57
C LYS A 30 5.85 10.98 -10.82
N LYS A 31 5.97 9.75 -11.34
CA LYS A 31 5.43 8.55 -10.69
C LYS A 31 6.09 8.32 -9.32
N ASN A 32 7.41 8.41 -9.23
CA ASN A 32 8.15 8.21 -7.98
C ASN A 32 7.80 9.29 -6.94
N ASN A 33 7.70 10.54 -7.37
CA ASN A 33 7.31 11.64 -6.48
C ASN A 33 5.91 11.40 -5.90
N ARG A 34 4.92 10.97 -6.71
CA ARG A 34 3.59 10.60 -6.22
C ARG A 34 3.61 9.48 -5.18
N VAL A 35 4.46 8.47 -5.36
CA VAL A 35 4.63 7.38 -4.38
C VAL A 35 5.26 7.89 -3.09
N LEU A 36 6.29 8.74 -3.17
CA LEU A 36 6.92 9.35 -2.01
C LEU A 36 5.94 10.22 -1.21
N GLU A 37 5.14 11.04 -1.88
CA GLU A 37 4.11 11.84 -1.21
C GLU A 37 3.03 10.97 -0.57
N ALA A 38 2.60 9.88 -1.25
CA ALA A 38 1.68 8.93 -0.65
C ALA A 38 2.28 8.22 0.58
N MET A 39 3.57 7.87 0.56
CA MET A 39 4.29 7.32 1.72
C MET A 39 4.30 8.29 2.90
N ARG A 40 4.64 9.56 2.65
CA ARG A 40 4.67 10.61 3.67
C ARG A 40 3.31 10.79 4.32
N ARG A 41 2.23 10.85 3.52
CA ARG A 41 0.85 10.89 4.03
C ARG A 41 0.44 9.66 4.83
N SER A 42 1.14 8.54 4.66
CA SER A 42 0.86 7.26 5.32
C SER A 42 1.71 7.00 6.56
N GLU A 43 2.67 7.89 6.88
CA GLU A 43 3.71 7.65 7.89
C GLU A 43 3.14 7.40 9.28
N ASP A 44 2.11 8.16 9.66
CA ASP A 44 1.50 8.11 11.00
C ASP A 44 0.38 7.07 11.12
N ILE A 45 0.12 6.26 10.10
CA ILE A 45 -1.00 5.32 10.13
C ILE A 45 -0.65 4.10 10.96
N GLU A 46 -1.43 3.90 12.01
CA GLU A 46 -1.29 2.82 12.97
C GLU A 46 -2.10 1.59 12.57
N CYS A 47 -1.59 0.42 12.95
CA CYS A 47 -2.32 -0.82 12.82
C CYS A 47 -3.41 -0.91 13.90
N GLY A 48 -4.66 -1.11 13.54
CA GLY A 48 -5.77 -1.31 14.49
C GLY A 48 -5.76 -2.62 15.29
N VAL A 49 -4.64 -3.37 15.27
CA VAL A 49 -4.45 -4.61 16.06
C VAL A 49 -3.26 -4.47 17.01
N CYS A 50 -2.07 -4.13 16.48
CA CYS A 50 -0.87 -3.97 17.33
C CYS A 50 -0.61 -2.51 17.74
N LEU A 51 -1.38 -1.55 17.24
CA LEU A 51 -1.27 -0.10 17.48
C LEU A 51 0.05 0.54 17.02
N ASP A 52 1.01 -0.24 16.53
CA ASP A 52 2.23 0.32 15.93
C ASP A 52 1.96 0.98 14.59
N ARG A 53 2.71 2.07 14.32
CA ARG A 53 2.82 2.70 13.00
C ARG A 53 3.33 1.70 11.96
N VAL A 54 2.56 1.48 10.90
CA VAL A 54 2.84 0.40 9.94
C VAL A 54 4.15 0.64 9.19
N LEU A 55 4.42 1.89 8.78
CA LEU A 55 5.63 2.22 8.03
C LEU A 55 6.89 2.37 8.91
N SER A 56 6.73 2.38 10.23
CA SER A 56 7.84 2.41 11.20
C SER A 56 8.33 1.00 11.60
N LYS A 57 7.72 -0.07 11.08
CA LYS A 57 8.11 -1.45 11.40
C LYS A 57 9.58 -1.74 11.06
N PRO A 58 10.26 -2.68 11.75
CA PRO A 58 11.71 -2.85 11.61
C PRO A 58 12.13 -3.24 10.19
N THR A 59 11.40 -4.18 9.56
CA THR A 59 11.77 -4.75 8.26
C THR A 59 10.94 -4.18 7.11
N ALA A 60 11.54 -4.04 5.92
CA ALA A 60 10.83 -3.59 4.72
C ALA A 60 9.67 -4.53 4.31
N ALA A 61 9.76 -5.81 4.66
CA ALA A 61 8.69 -6.78 4.43
C ALA A 61 7.44 -6.50 5.28
N GLU A 62 7.63 -5.98 6.49
CA GLU A 62 6.56 -5.65 7.43
C GLU A 62 6.02 -4.22 7.29
N ARG A 63 6.79 -3.31 6.67
CA ARG A 63 6.37 -1.93 6.31
C ARG A 63 5.36 -1.91 5.16
N ARG A 64 4.29 -2.65 5.34
CA ARG A 64 3.20 -2.81 4.37
C ARG A 64 1.88 -2.83 5.10
N PHE A 65 0.92 -2.10 4.55
CA PHE A 65 -0.47 -2.18 4.94
C PHE A 65 -1.08 -3.46 4.40
N GLY A 66 -1.94 -4.09 5.19
CA GLY A 66 -2.83 -5.16 4.76
C GLY A 66 -4.24 -4.62 4.60
N LEU A 67 -4.61 -4.23 3.37
CA LEU A 67 -5.91 -3.64 3.08
C LEU A 67 -6.98 -4.72 2.95
N LEU A 68 -8.15 -4.46 3.52
CA LEU A 68 -9.36 -5.25 3.28
C LEU A 68 -10.24 -4.53 2.26
N SER A 69 -10.84 -5.29 1.35
CA SER A 69 -11.68 -4.74 0.27
C SER A 69 -12.93 -4.02 0.79
N ASP A 70 -13.50 -4.50 1.89
CA ASP A 70 -14.86 -4.13 2.29
C ASP A 70 -14.92 -3.13 3.44
N CYS A 71 -13.80 -2.76 4.07
CA CYS A 71 -13.76 -1.77 5.15
C CYS A 71 -12.48 -0.95 5.17
N ASP A 72 -12.49 0.19 5.84
CA ASP A 72 -11.38 1.16 5.85
C ASP A 72 -10.46 1.06 7.08
N HIS A 73 -10.47 -0.10 7.76
CA HIS A 73 -9.62 -0.33 8.92
C HIS A 73 -8.17 -0.64 8.50
N SER A 74 -7.22 -0.01 9.18
CA SER A 74 -5.79 -0.14 8.93
C SER A 74 -5.18 -1.31 9.68
N PHE A 75 -4.39 -2.11 8.96
CA PHE A 75 -3.63 -3.21 9.55
C PHE A 75 -2.22 -3.22 8.97
N CYS A 76 -1.20 -3.56 9.77
CA CYS A 76 0.06 -4.03 9.19
C CYS A 76 -0.16 -5.42 8.59
N ILE A 77 0.64 -5.74 7.56
CA ILE A 77 0.50 -6.99 6.80
C ILE A 77 0.67 -8.23 7.69
N SER A 78 1.53 -8.14 8.72
CA SER A 78 1.78 -9.24 9.66
C SER A 78 0.57 -9.53 10.53
N CYS A 79 -0.05 -8.51 11.15
CA CYS A 79 -1.22 -8.71 12.01
C CYS A 79 -2.40 -9.32 11.26
N ILE A 80 -2.76 -8.81 10.07
CA ILE A 80 -3.92 -9.34 9.34
C ILE A 80 -3.67 -10.72 8.74
N ARG A 81 -2.41 -11.06 8.40
CA ARG A 81 -2.03 -12.41 8.00
C ARG A 81 -2.13 -13.37 9.19
N ASN A 82 -1.58 -12.99 10.33
CA ASN A 82 -1.67 -13.79 11.55
C ASN A 82 -3.14 -14.06 11.93
N TRP A 83 -3.99 -13.02 11.90
CA TRP A 83 -5.44 -13.16 12.11
C TRP A 83 -6.10 -14.19 11.20
N ARG A 84 -5.69 -14.26 9.93
CA ARG A 84 -6.22 -15.26 8.98
C ARG A 84 -5.60 -16.64 9.14
N SER A 85 -4.40 -16.72 9.70
CA SER A 85 -3.65 -17.96 9.90
C SER A 85 -3.97 -18.65 11.24
N THR A 86 -4.58 -17.97 12.20
CA THR A 86 -4.98 -18.60 13.46
C THR A 86 -5.99 -19.71 13.20
N SER A 87 -5.59 -20.96 13.49
CA SER A 87 -6.49 -22.11 13.44
C SER A 87 -7.54 -21.98 14.54
N PRO A 88 -8.83 -22.23 14.27
CA PRO A 88 -9.85 -22.07 15.28
C PRO A 88 -10.03 -23.32 16.13
N THR A 89 -10.15 -23.08 17.43
CA THR A 89 -10.78 -24.00 18.39
C THR A 89 -12.28 -24.04 18.11
N SER A 90 -12.75 -25.19 17.65
CA SER A 90 -14.12 -25.69 17.41
C SER A 90 -15.34 -24.78 17.68
N GLY A 91 -16.24 -24.63 16.69
CA GLY A 91 -17.69 -24.43 16.93
C GLY A 91 -18.43 -23.32 16.16
N MET A 92 -17.74 -22.43 15.44
CA MET A 92 -18.37 -21.36 14.63
C MET A 92 -18.04 -21.56 13.13
N ASP A 93 -18.74 -20.91 12.19
CA ASP A 93 -18.26 -20.83 10.80
C ASP A 93 -16.96 -20.02 10.79
N VAL A 94 -15.89 -20.76 10.93
CA VAL A 94 -14.55 -20.27 11.22
C VAL A 94 -13.91 -19.63 10.00
N ASN A 95 -14.34 -20.05 8.81
CA ASN A 95 -13.87 -19.47 7.57
C ASN A 95 -14.43 -18.05 7.39
N SER A 96 -15.70 -17.83 7.77
CA SER A 96 -16.32 -16.51 7.81
C SER A 96 -15.65 -15.59 8.83
N THR A 97 -15.41 -16.07 10.05
CA THR A 97 -14.78 -15.24 11.10
C THR A 97 -13.30 -14.91 10.85
N LEU A 98 -12.50 -15.85 10.34
CA LEU A 98 -11.10 -15.58 9.99
C LEU A 98 -10.97 -14.63 8.79
N ARG A 99 -11.95 -14.64 7.88
CA ARG A 99 -12.01 -13.71 6.73
C ARG A 99 -12.69 -12.39 7.08
N ALA A 100 -13.16 -12.22 8.31
CA ALA A 100 -13.73 -10.98 8.79
C ALA A 100 -12.64 -9.99 9.20
N CYS A 101 -12.95 -8.70 9.04
CA CYS A 101 -12.15 -7.63 9.63
C CYS A 101 -12.07 -7.79 11.16
N PRO A 102 -10.87 -7.73 11.77
CA PRO A 102 -10.71 -7.79 13.23
C PRO A 102 -11.54 -6.77 14.01
N ILE A 103 -11.82 -5.61 13.41
CA ILE A 103 -12.50 -4.49 14.06
C ILE A 103 -14.02 -4.52 13.80
N CYS A 104 -14.46 -4.44 12.54
CA CYS A 104 -15.88 -4.33 12.23
C CYS A 104 -16.56 -5.64 11.80
N ARG A 105 -15.82 -6.76 11.80
CA ARG A 105 -16.29 -8.09 11.39
C ARG A 105 -16.89 -8.20 9.99
N LYS A 106 -16.78 -7.15 9.16
CA LYS A 106 -17.19 -7.24 7.76
C LYS A 106 -16.31 -8.25 7.03
N LEU A 107 -16.93 -9.16 6.29
CA LEU A 107 -16.24 -10.16 5.49
C LEU A 107 -15.44 -9.51 4.38
N SER A 108 -14.20 -9.95 4.22
CA SER A 108 -13.34 -9.58 3.10
C SER A 108 -12.47 -10.77 2.72
N TYR A 109 -12.54 -11.20 1.47
CA TYR A 109 -11.86 -12.42 1.03
C TYR A 109 -10.38 -12.18 0.67
N TYR A 110 -10.01 -10.92 0.44
CA TYR A 110 -8.68 -10.54 -0.01
C TYR A 110 -7.97 -9.69 1.04
N VAL A 111 -6.70 -9.99 1.27
CA VAL A 111 -5.76 -9.06 1.90
C VAL A 111 -4.87 -8.51 0.81
N VAL A 112 -4.99 -7.21 0.55
CA VAL A 112 -4.20 -6.54 -0.48
C VAL A 112 -3.00 -5.86 0.18
N PRO A 113 -1.77 -6.35 -0.03
CA PRO A 113 -0.59 -5.70 0.50
C PRO A 113 -0.34 -4.37 -0.25
N SER A 114 -0.19 -3.28 0.49
CA SER A 114 0.15 -1.97 -0.06
C SER A 114 1.30 -1.33 0.70
N ILE A 115 2.18 -0.62 -0.02
CA ILE A 115 3.28 0.14 0.58
C ILE A 115 2.85 1.55 0.99
N THR A 116 1.69 2.01 0.52
CA THR A 116 1.07 3.29 0.88
C THR A 116 -0.36 3.07 1.35
N TRP A 117 -0.87 4.00 2.15
CA TRP A 117 -2.28 4.10 2.44
C TRP A 117 -2.96 5.01 1.42
N TYR A 118 -4.18 4.65 1.03
CA TYR A 118 -4.97 5.44 0.09
C TYR A 118 -5.52 6.69 0.78
N SER A 119 -5.70 7.77 0.02
CA SER A 119 -6.31 9.00 0.49
C SER A 119 -7.75 9.19 0.00
N SER A 120 -8.21 8.35 -0.94
CA SER A 120 -9.58 8.37 -1.44
C SER A 120 -10.12 6.96 -1.69
N LYS A 121 -11.45 6.83 -1.82
CA LYS A 121 -12.10 5.55 -2.10
C LYS A 121 -11.74 5.02 -3.48
N GLU A 122 -11.55 5.92 -4.44
CA GLU A 122 -11.16 5.59 -5.82
C GLU A 122 -9.75 4.99 -5.82
N GLU A 123 -8.80 5.62 -5.12
CA GLU A 123 -7.42 5.11 -5.00
C GLU A 123 -7.40 3.72 -4.33
N LYS A 124 -8.24 3.50 -3.30
CA LYS A 124 -8.40 2.17 -2.70
C LYS A 124 -8.88 1.14 -3.71
N GLN A 125 -9.91 1.48 -4.50
CA GLN A 125 -10.47 0.59 -5.51
C GLN A 125 -9.42 0.25 -6.57
N GLU A 126 -8.64 1.23 -7.05
CA GLU A 126 -7.54 0.99 -7.98
C GLU A 126 -6.50 0.01 -7.43
N ILE A 127 -6.10 0.16 -6.17
CA ILE A 127 -5.15 -0.75 -5.50
C ILE A 127 -5.73 -2.17 -5.42
N VAL A 128 -6.99 -2.30 -4.99
CA VAL A 128 -7.66 -3.60 -4.81
C VAL A 128 -7.85 -4.31 -6.14
N GLU A 129 -8.38 -3.63 -7.15
CA GLU A 129 -8.61 -4.22 -8.48
C GLU A 129 -7.29 -4.53 -9.18
N GLY A 130 -6.29 -3.66 -9.07
CA GLY A 130 -4.94 -3.93 -9.60
C GLY A 130 -4.28 -5.15 -8.96
N TYR A 131 -4.57 -5.46 -7.70
CA TYR A 131 -4.12 -6.69 -7.06
C TYR A 131 -4.90 -7.91 -7.55
N LYS A 132 -6.23 -7.85 -7.59
CA LYS A 132 -7.08 -8.95 -8.09
C LYS A 132 -6.77 -9.31 -9.54
N ALA A 133 -6.49 -8.33 -10.39
CA ALA A 133 -6.14 -8.55 -11.79
C ALA A 133 -4.85 -9.37 -11.97
N LYS A 134 -3.93 -9.33 -11.00
CA LYS A 134 -2.67 -10.11 -11.02
C LYS A 134 -2.80 -11.52 -10.45
N LEU A 135 -3.94 -11.85 -9.86
CA LEU A 135 -4.26 -13.19 -9.34
C LEU A 135 -4.99 -14.07 -10.37
N ARG A 136 -5.40 -13.48 -11.50
CA ARG A 136 -5.98 -14.17 -12.65
C ARG A 136 -4.87 -14.59 -13.60
#